data_AF-A0A9D7NTH4-F1
#
_entry.id   AF-A0A9D7NTH4-F1
#
_cell.length_a   1.000
_cell.length_b   1.000
_cell.length_c   1.000
_cell.angle_alpha   90.00
_cell.angle_beta   90.00
_cell.angle_gamma   90.00
#
_symmetry.space_group_name_H-M   'P 1'
#
loop_
_entity.id
_entity.type
_entity.pdbx_description
1 polymer ?
#
loop_
_entity_poly.entity_id
_entity_poly.type
_entity_poly.pdbx_seq_one_letter_code
_entity_poly.pdbx_strand_id
1 'polypeptide(L)' 'MSRAAWRSTLGDELPREMARVRDEVLGTYLELGPPGAVAAVLMRRDLDDAAQALAEGDVRGMLRALSNLRRWSL' A
#
# COMPACT_ATOMS: atom_id res chain seq x y z
N MET A 1 16.14 -15.65 23.59
CA MET A 1 16.49 -14.56 22.64
C MET A 1 15.72 -14.79 21.34
N SER A 2 14.66 -14.00 21.08
CA SER A 2 13.76 -14.20 19.94
C SER A 2 14.35 -13.65 18.63
N ARG A 3 14.49 -14.50 17.61
CA ARG A 3 15.11 -14.24 16.30
C ARG A 3 14.11 -13.68 15.25
N ALA A 4 13.12 -12.88 15.67
CA ALA A 4 11.95 -12.58 14.81
C ALA A 4 11.96 -11.19 14.12
N ALA A 5 12.81 -10.24 14.52
CA ALA A 5 12.67 -8.84 14.09
C ALA A 5 13.34 -8.48 12.73
N TRP A 6 13.91 -9.43 11.99
CA TRP A 6 14.71 -9.18 10.78
C TRP A 6 14.27 -10.00 9.54
N ARG A 7 13.01 -10.46 9.49
CA ARG A 7 12.58 -11.53 8.56
C ARG A 7 11.68 -11.14 7.40
N SER A 8 11.23 -9.89 7.26
CA SER A 8 10.39 -9.53 6.12
C SER A 8 11.19 -8.88 5.00
N THR A 9 10.91 -9.32 3.77
CA THR A 9 11.47 -8.78 2.54
C THR A 9 10.52 -7.73 1.95
N LEU A 10 11.00 -6.98 0.95
CA LEU A 10 10.13 -6.11 0.17
C LEU A 10 8.96 -6.88 -0.48
N GLY A 11 9.21 -8.13 -0.89
CA GLY A 11 8.19 -9.02 -1.46
C GLY A 11 7.13 -9.47 -0.44
N ASP A 12 7.42 -9.38 0.86
CA ASP A 12 6.45 -9.67 1.92
C ASP A 12 5.71 -8.40 2.37
N GLU A 13 6.46 -7.30 2.51
CA GLU A 13 5.94 -6.03 3.01
C GLU A 13 4.99 -5.35 2.02
N LEU A 14 5.34 -5.33 0.73
CA LEU A 14 4.53 -4.63 -0.26
C LEU A 14 3.13 -5.24 -0.43
N PRO A 15 2.95 -6.56 -0.64
CA PRO A 15 1.62 -7.14 -0.70
C PRO A 15 0.81 -6.97 0.59
N ARG A 16 1.47 -7.02 1.76
CA ARG A 16 0.81 -6.79 3.05
C ARG A 16 0.28 -5.35 3.15
N GLU A 17 1.09 -4.38 2.77
CA GLU A 17 0.69 -2.98 2.81
C GLU A 17 -0.40 -2.66 1.78
N MET A 18 -0.33 -3.26 0.59
CA MET A 18 -1.41 -3.19 -0.41
C MET A 18 -2.74 -3.71 0.16
N ALA A 19 -2.70 -4.85 0.87
CA ALA A 19 -3.89 -5.40 1.52
C ALA A 19 -4.42 -4.46 2.62
N ARG A 20 -3.55 -3.95 3.50
CA ARG A 20 -3.95 -2.98 4.54
C ARG A 20 -4.65 -1.74 3.95
N VAL A 21 -4.06 -1.13 2.92
CA VAL A 21 -4.65 0.06 2.28
C VAL A 21 -6.00 -0.27 1.64
N ARG A 22 -6.09 -1.40 0.91
CA ARG A 22 -7.33 -1.83 0.23
C ARG A 22 -8.45 -2.19 1.21
N ASP A 23 -8.12 -2.96 2.24
CA ASP A 23 -9.10 -3.64 3.08
C ASP A 23 -9.46 -2.83 4.34
N GLU A 24 -8.55 -1.98 4.83
CA GLU A 24 -8.73 -1.22 6.07
C GLU A 24 -8.83 0.30 5.84
N VAL A 25 -7.95 0.87 5.00
CA VAL A 25 -7.86 2.34 4.87
C VAL A 25 -8.90 2.91 3.91
N LEU A 26 -9.07 2.28 2.75
CA LEU A 26 -9.94 2.76 1.67
C LEU A 26 -11.39 2.94 2.14
N GLY A 27 -11.92 1.97 2.90
CA GLY A 27 -13.29 2.00 3.42
C GLY A 27 -13.54 3.22 4.29
N THR A 28 -12.64 3.49 5.25
CA THR A 28 -12.77 4.63 6.17
C THR A 28 -12.79 5.97 5.43
N TYR A 29 -11.99 6.13 4.38
CA TYR A 29 -12.02 7.35 3.58
C TYR A 29 -13.31 7.47 2.77
N LEU A 30 -13.85 6.38 2.21
CA LEU A 30 -15.11 6.44 1.47
C LEU A 30 -16.29 6.89 2.34
N GLU A 31 -16.27 6.58 3.63
CA GLU A 31 -17.29 7.01 4.60
C GLU A 31 -17.29 8.54 4.84
N LEU A 32 -16.20 9.25 4.50
CA LEU A 32 -16.10 10.72 4.63
C LEU A 32 -16.84 11.49 3.52
N GLY A 33 -17.44 10.81 2.54
CA GLY A 33 -18.16 11.44 1.43
C GLY A 33 -17.23 12.03 0.36
N PRO A 34 -17.60 13.13 -0.34
CA PRO A 34 -16.88 13.60 -1.52
C PRO A 34 -15.38 13.87 -1.34
N PRO A 35 -14.90 14.49 -0.23
CA PRO A 35 -13.46 14.66 0.00
C PRO A 35 -12.72 13.33 0.14
N GLY A 36 -13.35 12.36 0.80
CA GLY A 36 -12.83 11.01 0.96
C GLY A 36 -12.78 10.23 -0.35
N ALA A 37 -13.75 10.43 -1.24
CA ALA A 37 -13.75 9.84 -2.56
C ALA A 37 -12.54 10.29 -3.41
N VAL A 38 -12.11 11.55 -3.29
CA VAL A 38 -10.89 12.03 -3.97
C VAL A 38 -9.65 11.30 -3.44
N ALA A 39 -9.53 11.14 -2.12
CA ALA A 39 -8.42 10.38 -1.54
C ALA A 39 -8.46 8.90 -1.97
N ALA A 40 -9.64 8.29 -2.05
CA ALA A 40 -9.79 6.90 -2.51
C ALA A 40 -9.32 6.69 -3.97
N VAL A 41 -9.50 7.68 -4.85
CA VAL A 41 -8.94 7.64 -6.21
C VAL A 41 -7.41 7.62 -6.18
N LEU A 42 -6.79 8.43 -5.33
CA LEU A 42 -5.33 8.46 -5.19
C LEU A 42 -4.79 7.15 -4.59
N MET A 43 -5.47 6.59 -3.60
CA MET A 43 -5.14 5.27 -3.05
C MET A 43 -5.21 4.17 -4.10
N ARG A 44 -6.26 4.17 -4.94
CA ARG A 44 -6.39 3.19 -6.03
C ARG A 44 -5.21 3.29 -7.00
N ARG A 45 -4.81 4.52 -7.38
CA ARG A 45 -3.65 4.74 -8.22
C ARG A 45 -2.37 4.18 -7.59
N ASP A 46 -2.10 4.46 -6.31
CA ASP A 46 -0.91 3.91 -5.62
C ASP A 46 -0.94 2.37 -5.56
N LEU A 47 -2.13 1.76 -5.39
CA LEU A 47 -2.31 0.30 -5.44
C LEU A 47 -2.04 -0.28 -6.83
N ASP A 48 -2.49 0.40 -7.89
CA ASP A 48 -2.26 -0.01 -9.28
C ASP A 48 -0.76 0.10 -9.64
N ASP A 49 -0.10 1.20 -9.24
CA ASP A 49 1.34 1.39 -9.41
C ASP A 49 2.15 0.28 -8.68
N ALA A 50 1.71 -0.11 -7.47
CA ALA A 50 2.30 -1.21 -6.71
C ALA A 50 2.15 -2.57 -7.43
N ALA A 51 0.95 -2.85 -7.96
CA ALA A 51 0.66 -4.09 -8.67
C ALA A 51 1.50 -4.20 -9.95
N GLN A 52 1.63 -3.11 -10.70
CA GLN A 52 2.48 -3.06 -11.89
C GLN A 52 3.95 -3.32 -11.56
N ALA A 53 4.49 -2.63 -10.56
CA ALA A 53 5.89 -2.80 -10.17
C ALA A 53 6.20 -4.24 -9.70
N LEU A 54 5.27 -4.89 -9.01
CA LEU A 54 5.36 -6.30 -8.65
C LEU A 54 5.38 -7.21 -9.88
N ALA A 55 4.47 -6.99 -10.84
CA ALA A 55 4.35 -7.79 -12.04
C ALA A 55 5.60 -7.70 -12.93
N GLU A 56 6.22 -6.53 -13.00
CA GLU A 56 7.43 -6.28 -13.79
C GLU A 56 8.73 -6.64 -13.05
N GLY A 57 8.67 -6.89 -11.74
CA GLY A 57 9.87 -7.05 -10.92
C GLY A 57 10.69 -5.76 -10.77
N ASP A 58 10.07 -4.58 -10.94
CA ASP A 58 10.74 -3.29 -10.74
C ASP A 58 10.94 -3.02 -9.25
N VAL A 59 12.09 -3.42 -8.72
CA VAL A 59 12.46 -3.25 -7.30
C VAL A 59 12.42 -1.78 -6.85
N ARG A 60 12.76 -0.81 -7.73
CA ARG A 60 12.71 0.61 -7.37
C ARG A 60 11.27 1.10 -7.32
N GLY A 61 10.45 0.69 -8.28
CA GLY A 61 9.00 0.90 -8.28
C GLY A 61 8.35 0.36 -7.02
N MET A 62 8.69 -0.89 -6.64
CA MET A 62 8.18 -1.54 -5.43
C MET A 62 8.53 -0.76 -4.15
N LEU A 63 9.77 -0.26 -4.00
CA LEU A 63 10.19 0.55 -2.84
C LEU A 63 9.41 1.88 -2.76
N ARG A 64 9.18 2.51 -3.92
CA ARG A 64 8.43 3.76 -4.00
C ARG A 64 6.96 3.53 -3.65
N ALA A 65 6.35 2.52 -4.24
CA ALA A 65 4.97 2.15 -3.99
C ALA A 65 4.73 1.82 -2.51
N LEU A 66 5.62 1.02 -1.90
CA LEU A 66 5.55 0.73 -0.45
C LEU A 66 5.60 2.02 0.39
N SER A 67 6.46 2.96 0.01
CA SER A 67 6.58 4.25 0.72
C SER A 67 5.33 5.12 0.56
N ASN A 68 4.68 5.11 -0.60
CA ASN A 68 3.43 5.84 -0.83
C ASN A 68 2.28 5.21 -0.05
N LEU A 69 2.12 3.89 -0.13
CA LEU A 69 1.05 3.17 0.56
C LEU A 69 1.08 3.38 2.07
N ARG A 70 2.27 3.40 2.68
CA ARG A 70 2.47 3.69 4.11
C ARG A 70 2.08 5.11 4.54
N ARG A 71 1.94 6.05 3.60
CA ARG A 71 1.50 7.42 3.92
C ARG A 71 -0.01 7.51 4.10
N TRP A 72 -0.77 6.55 3.55
CA TRP A 72 -2.19 6.44 3.82
C TRP A 72 -2.40 5.91 5.23
N SER A 73 -2.98 6.74 6.08
CA SER A 73 -3.23 6.45 7.50
C SER A 73 -4.65 6.89 7.87
N LEU A 74 -5.15 6.33 8.97
CA LEU A 74 -6.43 6.70 9.57
C LEU A 74 -6.24 7.84 10.56
#